data_AF-A0A173XHL2-F1
#
_entry.id   AF-A0A173XHL2-F1
#
_cell.length_a   1.000
_cell.length_b   1.000
_cell.length_c   1.000
_cell.angle_alpha   90.00
_cell.angle_beta   90.00
_cell.angle_gamma   90.00
#
_symmetry.space_group_name_H-M   'P 1'
#
loop_
_entity.id
_entity.type
_entity.pdbx_description
1 polymer ?
#
loop_
_entity_poly.entity_id
_entity_poly.type
_entity_poly.pdbx_seq_one_letter_code
_entity_poly.pdbx_strand_id
1 'polypeptide(L)'
;MKKKKWNKILAVLLAMVTAVSLLSGCGGKSAEKEDAETITVYLWSTKLYEKYAPYIQEQLPDINVEFVVGNNDLDFYRFLNENGGLPDIITCCRFSLHDASPLKDSLMDLSTTNAAGAVYDTYLNNFKNQDGSVNWLPVCADAHGFVVNKDLFEKYDIPLPTDYESFVSACQAFDEVGIRGFTADYYYDYTCMETLQGLSASELSSVDGRKWRTIYSDPDNTKREGLDSIVWPEAFERMEQFIQDTGLSQDDLDMNYDDVVEMYKSGKLAMYFGSSAGVKMFQDQGINTTFLPFFQQNGEKWLMTTPYFQIALNRDLTKDETRRQKAMKVLNTMLSEDAQNRIIYDGQDLLSYSQDVDFRLTEYLKDVKPVIEENHMYIRIASNDFFSISRDVVSKMISGEYNAEQAYQSFNSQLLEEKSTSEDIVLDSKKTYSNRFHTSGGNEAYSVMANTLRSIYGTDVLIATGNSFTGNVLKAGYTEKMAGNMIMPNELSAYSSEMNGAELKETVRNFIEGYQGGFIPFNRGSLPVFSGISVEIKETDNGYTLSKVTKNGKQIQDKDAFTVTCLAAPQYMEAYPAEENIVFDGGDTSVEDTWTTYVSDGNAILAEPEDYITLR
;
A
#
# COMPACT_ATOMS: atom_id res chain seq x y z
N MET A 1 20.50 31.54 73.57
CA MET A 1 20.19 30.77 72.34
C MET A 1 19.57 31.72 71.31
N LYS A 2 20.27 32.00 70.21
CA LYS A 2 19.85 32.92 69.14
C LYS A 2 18.86 32.22 68.19
N LYS A 3 17.65 32.75 68.03
CA LYS A 3 16.67 32.27 67.04
C LYS A 3 17.13 32.66 65.63
N LYS A 4 17.41 31.67 64.79
CA LYS A 4 17.82 31.81 63.39
C LYS A 4 16.61 32.29 62.57
N LYS A 5 16.64 33.51 62.04
CA LYS A 5 15.62 34.01 61.09
C LYS A 5 15.81 33.24 59.78
N TRP A 6 14.85 32.39 59.43
CA TRP A 6 14.77 31.79 58.10
C TRP A 6 14.37 32.88 57.09
N ASN A 7 15.20 33.07 56.05
CA ASN A 7 14.99 34.05 55.01
C ASN A 7 13.78 33.66 54.16
N LYS A 8 12.67 34.41 54.32
CA LYS A 8 11.43 34.26 53.51
C LYS A 8 11.68 34.29 52.00
N ILE A 9 12.78 34.91 51.56
CA ILE A 9 13.20 34.98 50.15
C ILE A 9 13.61 33.61 49.60
N LEU A 10 14.23 32.74 50.43
CA LEU A 10 14.66 31.40 49.99
C LEU A 10 13.46 30.46 49.79
N ALA A 11 12.42 30.58 50.61
CA ALA A 11 11.18 29.82 50.49
C ALA A 11 10.36 30.21 49.25
N VAL A 12 10.38 31.49 48.86
CA VAL A 12 9.72 31.98 47.64
C VAL A 12 10.47 31.53 46.38
N LEU A 13 11.80 31.50 46.41
CA LEU A 13 12.61 30.95 45.31
C LEU A 13 12.43 29.42 45.17
N LEU A 14 12.36 28.67 46.28
CA LEU A 14 12.13 27.22 46.23
C LEU A 14 10.72 26.86 45.71
N ALA A 15 9.71 27.68 46.05
CA ALA A 15 8.34 27.53 45.56
C ALA A 15 8.20 27.88 44.06
N MET A 16 8.96 28.85 43.56
CA MET A 16 9.02 29.15 42.11
C MET A 16 9.74 28.05 41.32
N VAL A 17 10.81 27.45 41.86
CA VAL A 17 11.53 26.34 41.20
C VAL A 17 10.69 25.07 41.16
N THR A 18 9.83 24.83 42.16
CA THR A 18 8.85 23.71 42.14
C THR A 18 7.64 23.99 41.24
N ALA A 19 7.21 25.24 41.09
CA ALA A 19 6.14 25.61 40.16
C ALA A 19 6.56 25.52 38.68
N VAL A 20 7.82 25.82 38.35
CA VAL A 20 8.36 25.69 36.99
C VAL A 20 8.59 24.22 36.61
N SER A 21 8.92 23.35 37.57
CA SER A 21 9.08 21.90 37.33
C SER A 21 7.76 21.11 37.30
N LEU A 22 6.64 21.72 37.72
CA LEU A 22 5.30 21.12 37.59
C LEU A 22 4.59 21.48 36.26
N LEU A 23 5.02 22.53 35.56
CA LEU A 23 4.46 22.91 34.26
C LEU A 23 4.96 22.02 33.10
N SER A 24 6.14 21.42 33.23
CA SER A 24 6.67 20.43 32.28
C SER A 24 5.97 19.06 32.35
N GLY A 25 5.12 18.82 33.37
CA GLY A 25 4.41 17.55 33.56
C GLY A 25 2.95 17.54 33.08
N CYS A 26 2.41 18.68 32.64
CA CYS A 26 1.04 18.75 32.12
C CYS A 26 0.92 18.35 30.64
N GLY A 27 2.00 18.47 29.86
CA GLY A 27 2.03 18.01 28.47
C GLY A 27 1.93 16.48 28.36
N GLY A 28 2.71 15.74 29.15
CA GLY A 28 2.73 14.27 29.10
C GLY A 28 1.39 13.61 29.43
N LYS A 29 0.60 14.17 30.35
CA LYS A 29 -0.76 13.66 30.66
C LYS A 29 -1.79 13.93 29.57
N SER A 30 -1.58 14.97 28.75
CA SER A 30 -2.44 15.25 27.60
C SER A 30 -2.12 14.32 26.45
N ALA A 31 -0.83 14.12 26.16
CA ALA A 31 -0.35 13.21 25.13
C ALA A 31 -0.78 11.75 25.39
N GLU A 32 -0.58 11.24 26.62
CA GLU A 32 -1.04 9.88 27.00
C GLU A 32 -2.55 9.68 26.79
N LYS A 33 -3.35 10.74 26.99
CA LYS A 33 -4.79 10.70 26.79
C LYS A 33 -5.14 10.69 25.30
N GLU A 34 -4.51 11.56 24.51
CA GLU A 34 -4.66 11.61 23.05
C GLU A 34 -4.28 10.25 22.43
N ASP A 35 -3.17 9.66 22.88
CA ASP A 35 -2.72 8.32 22.52
C ASP A 35 -3.77 7.23 22.79
N ALA A 36 -4.33 7.23 24.01
CA ALA A 36 -5.33 6.25 24.41
C ALA A 36 -6.65 6.37 23.60
N GLU A 37 -6.97 7.58 23.14
CA GLU A 37 -8.22 7.87 22.43
C GLU A 37 -8.14 7.66 20.90
N THR A 38 -6.92 7.66 20.34
CA THR A 38 -6.64 7.61 18.89
C THR A 38 -6.55 6.17 18.37
N ILE A 39 -7.27 5.86 17.29
CA ILE A 39 -7.14 4.58 16.55
C ILE A 39 -6.15 4.77 15.39
N THR A 40 -5.18 3.87 15.22
CA THR A 40 -4.22 3.93 14.10
C THR A 40 -4.63 3.00 12.96
N VAL A 41 -4.66 3.52 11.73
CA VAL A 41 -5.02 2.78 10.51
C VAL A 41 -3.92 2.92 9.47
N TYR A 42 -3.31 1.80 9.10
CA TYR A 42 -2.27 1.79 8.07
C TYR A 42 -2.87 1.37 6.73
N LEU A 43 -2.81 2.29 5.76
CA LEU A 43 -3.32 2.12 4.40
C LEU A 43 -2.17 1.75 3.47
N TRP A 44 -2.26 0.64 2.75
CA TRP A 44 -1.13 0.11 1.97
C TRP A 44 -0.69 0.99 0.79
N SER A 45 -1.46 2.02 0.42
CA SER A 45 -1.11 2.96 -0.66
C SER A 45 -1.48 4.41 -0.34
N THR A 46 -0.73 5.34 -0.95
CA THR A 46 -0.98 6.78 -0.94
C THR A 46 -2.38 7.13 -1.45
N LYS A 47 -2.88 6.41 -2.44
CA LYS A 47 -4.18 6.69 -3.06
C LYS A 47 -5.35 6.38 -2.13
N LEU A 48 -5.25 5.35 -1.31
CA LEU A 48 -6.19 5.09 -0.23
C LEU A 48 -6.13 6.22 0.80
N TYR A 49 -4.94 6.71 1.12
CA TYR A 49 -4.81 7.85 2.03
C TYR A 49 -5.46 9.12 1.47
N GLU A 50 -5.37 9.37 0.17
CA GLU A 50 -5.90 10.58 -0.46
C GLU A 50 -7.41 10.55 -0.71
N LYS A 51 -7.97 9.39 -1.07
CA LYS A 51 -9.41 9.29 -1.44
C LYS A 51 -10.26 8.57 -0.41
N TYR A 52 -9.71 7.55 0.24
CA TYR A 52 -10.45 6.66 1.13
C TYR A 52 -10.42 7.14 2.58
N ALA A 53 -9.26 7.55 3.11
CA ALA A 53 -9.13 8.05 4.48
C ALA A 53 -10.04 9.26 4.81
N PRO A 54 -10.14 10.29 3.94
CA PRO A 54 -11.00 11.44 4.22
C PRO A 54 -12.48 11.03 4.34
N TYR A 55 -12.92 10.11 3.48
CA TYR A 55 -14.28 9.58 3.54
C TYR A 55 -14.54 8.83 4.86
N ILE A 56 -13.62 7.95 5.28
CA ILE A 56 -13.78 7.25 6.56
C ILE A 56 -13.82 8.23 7.74
N GLN A 57 -12.97 9.26 7.72
CA GLN A 57 -12.98 10.28 8.77
C GLN A 57 -14.28 11.08 8.80
N GLU A 58 -14.84 11.44 7.63
CA GLU A 58 -16.13 12.13 7.52
C GLU A 58 -17.28 11.32 8.13
N GLN A 59 -17.27 10.00 7.95
CA GLN A 59 -18.27 9.10 8.54
C GLN A 59 -18.08 8.89 10.05
N LEU A 60 -16.92 9.24 10.60
CA LEU A 60 -16.54 8.99 12.00
C LEU A 60 -16.02 10.26 12.71
N PRO A 61 -16.81 11.36 12.76
CA PRO A 61 -16.35 12.64 13.32
C PRO A 61 -15.99 12.56 14.81
N ASP A 62 -16.55 11.58 15.53
CA ASP A 62 -16.33 11.38 16.97
C ASP A 62 -15.12 10.48 17.30
N ILE A 63 -14.47 9.88 16.28
CA ILE A 63 -13.32 9.00 16.48
C ILE A 63 -12.10 9.68 15.88
N ASN A 64 -11.10 9.94 16.72
CA ASN A 64 -9.79 10.36 16.23
C ASN A 64 -9.08 9.18 15.58
N VAL A 65 -8.84 9.26 14.28
CA VAL A 65 -8.13 8.22 13.52
C VAL A 65 -6.84 8.80 12.97
N GLU A 66 -5.72 8.18 13.32
CA GLU A 66 -4.42 8.45 12.71
C GLU A 66 -4.27 7.53 11.51
N PHE A 67 -4.48 8.08 10.31
CA PHE A 67 -4.22 7.37 9.07
C PHE A 67 -2.75 7.51 8.72
N VAL A 68 -2.16 6.42 8.23
CA VAL A 68 -0.75 6.38 7.85
C VAL A 68 -0.66 5.66 6.51
N VAL A 69 0.14 6.19 5.59
CA VAL A 69 0.53 5.43 4.41
C VAL A 69 1.48 4.32 4.87
N GLY A 70 0.93 3.11 5.00
CA GLY A 70 1.68 1.89 5.29
C GLY A 70 2.40 1.37 4.06
N ASN A 71 2.76 0.09 4.08
CA ASN A 71 3.46 -0.55 2.98
C ASN A 71 2.65 -1.76 2.49
N ASN A 72 2.82 -2.12 1.22
CA ASN A 72 2.16 -3.29 0.62
C ASN A 72 2.99 -4.57 0.81
N ASP A 73 3.61 -4.72 1.98
CA ASP A 73 4.53 -5.82 2.31
C ASP A 73 4.34 -6.27 3.75
N LEU A 74 4.07 -7.56 3.93
CA LEU A 74 3.87 -8.16 5.25
C LEU A 74 5.16 -8.22 6.07
N ASP A 75 6.34 -8.15 5.44
CA ASP A 75 7.62 -8.05 6.12
C ASP A 75 7.72 -6.75 6.95
N PHE A 76 7.18 -5.65 6.44
CA PHE A 76 7.10 -4.38 7.16
C PHE A 76 6.26 -4.53 8.43
N TYR A 77 5.10 -5.16 8.34
CA TYR A 77 4.24 -5.37 9.51
C TYR A 77 4.83 -6.38 10.51
N ARG A 78 5.58 -7.39 10.04
CA ARG A 78 6.34 -8.29 10.91
C ARG A 78 7.40 -7.53 11.71
N PHE A 79 8.17 -6.66 11.05
CA PHE A 79 9.12 -5.78 11.72
C PHE A 79 8.45 -4.89 12.77
N LEU A 80 7.31 -4.28 12.44
CA LEU A 80 6.54 -3.49 13.41
C LEU A 80 6.09 -4.33 14.60
N ASN A 81 5.59 -5.54 14.36
CA ASN A 81 5.14 -6.45 15.41
C ASN A 81 6.28 -6.83 16.38
N GLU A 82 7.44 -7.23 15.85
CA GLU A 82 8.62 -7.63 16.63
C GLU A 82 9.17 -6.49 17.50
N ASN A 83 8.96 -5.24 17.08
CA ASN A 83 9.50 -4.05 17.72
C ASN A 83 8.43 -3.18 18.43
N GLY A 84 7.20 -3.71 18.59
CA GLY A 84 6.14 -3.06 19.38
C GLY A 84 5.46 -1.86 18.71
N GLY A 85 5.48 -1.79 17.38
CA GLY A 85 4.93 -0.70 16.56
C GLY A 85 3.71 -1.05 15.71
N LEU A 86 3.09 -2.22 15.91
CA LEU A 86 1.96 -2.67 15.09
C LEU A 86 0.72 -1.78 15.30
N PRO A 87 0.06 -1.26 14.24
CA PRO A 87 -1.09 -0.36 14.38
C PRO A 87 -2.36 -1.10 14.83
N ASP A 88 -3.44 -0.39 15.15
CA ASP A 88 -4.71 -1.02 15.53
C ASP A 88 -5.35 -1.74 14.34
N ILE A 89 -5.29 -1.14 13.15
CA ILE A 89 -5.83 -1.67 11.90
C ILE A 89 -4.76 -1.65 10.81
N ILE A 90 -4.60 -2.79 10.16
CA ILE A 90 -3.66 -2.99 9.05
C ILE A 90 -4.46 -3.27 7.79
N THR A 91 -4.04 -2.66 6.69
CA THR A 91 -4.48 -3.07 5.36
C THR A 91 -3.29 -3.56 4.53
N CYS A 92 -3.55 -4.49 3.62
CA CYS A 92 -2.59 -4.98 2.63
C CYS A 92 -3.30 -5.21 1.29
N CYS A 93 -2.53 -5.31 0.21
CA CYS A 93 -2.99 -5.79 -1.10
C CYS A 93 -2.23 -7.06 -1.50
N ARG A 94 -0.89 -7.06 -1.41
CA ARG A 94 -0.05 -8.23 -1.70
C ARG A 94 -0.11 -9.19 -0.52
N PHE A 95 -1.06 -10.11 -0.60
CA PHE A 95 -1.39 -11.01 0.49
C PHE A 95 -1.30 -12.47 0.08
N SER A 96 -0.62 -13.26 0.91
CA SER A 96 -0.84 -14.69 1.01
C SER A 96 -0.97 -15.05 2.49
N LEU A 97 -1.78 -16.07 2.79
CA LEU A 97 -1.89 -16.54 4.17
C LEU A 97 -0.55 -17.11 4.67
N HIS A 98 0.27 -17.69 3.78
CA HIS A 98 1.65 -18.10 4.05
C HIS A 98 2.50 -16.95 4.60
N ASP A 99 2.56 -15.81 3.90
CA ASP A 99 3.39 -14.67 4.33
C ASP A 99 2.79 -13.93 5.53
N ALA A 100 1.48 -14.00 5.71
CA ALA A 100 0.77 -13.43 6.85
C ALA A 100 0.85 -14.30 8.11
N SER A 101 1.19 -15.57 7.96
CA SER A 101 1.21 -16.56 9.03
C SER A 101 2.02 -16.14 10.27
N PRO A 102 3.20 -15.48 10.15
CA PRO A 102 3.97 -15.05 11.33
C PRO A 102 3.28 -13.96 12.16
N LEU A 103 2.28 -13.26 11.59
CA LEU A 103 1.49 -12.25 12.27
C LEU A 103 0.26 -12.81 12.96
N LYS A 104 -0.15 -14.06 12.67
CA LYS A 104 -1.40 -14.67 13.14
C LYS A 104 -1.67 -14.41 14.62
N ASP A 105 -0.70 -14.74 15.46
CA ASP A 105 -0.88 -14.62 16.90
C ASP A 105 -0.96 -13.17 17.36
N SER A 106 -0.42 -12.20 16.62
CA SER A 106 -0.52 -10.78 16.96
C SER A 106 -1.81 -10.12 16.49
N LEU A 107 -2.68 -10.85 15.80
CA LEU A 107 -3.92 -10.34 15.23
C LEU A 107 -5.15 -10.90 15.94
N MET A 108 -6.25 -10.14 15.93
CA MET A 108 -7.55 -10.59 16.44
C MET A 108 -8.08 -11.73 15.58
N ASP A 109 -8.72 -12.72 16.22
CA ASP A 109 -9.58 -13.66 15.51
C ASP A 109 -10.95 -13.01 15.24
N LEU A 110 -11.29 -12.88 13.96
CA LEU A 110 -12.51 -12.26 13.46
C LEU A 110 -13.54 -13.30 13.02
N SER A 111 -13.26 -14.61 13.16
CA SER A 111 -14.09 -15.73 12.67
C SER A 111 -15.54 -15.70 13.17
N THR A 112 -15.78 -15.09 14.34
CA THR A 112 -17.12 -14.99 14.96
C THR A 112 -17.81 -13.64 14.76
N THR A 113 -17.23 -12.75 13.95
CA THR A 113 -17.78 -11.41 13.69
C THR A 113 -18.74 -11.43 12.50
N ASN A 114 -19.69 -10.48 12.49
CA ASN A 114 -20.56 -10.28 11.33
C ASN A 114 -19.76 -9.95 10.06
N ALA A 115 -18.63 -9.26 10.19
CA ALA A 115 -17.76 -8.92 9.08
C ALA A 115 -17.19 -10.17 8.39
N ALA A 116 -16.77 -11.19 9.15
CA ALA A 116 -16.39 -12.49 8.58
C ALA A 116 -17.60 -13.23 7.97
N GLY A 117 -18.75 -13.21 8.66
CA GLY A 117 -19.97 -13.89 8.20
C GLY A 117 -20.57 -13.32 6.91
N ALA A 118 -20.25 -12.08 6.55
CA ALA A 118 -20.67 -11.46 5.30
C ALA A 118 -19.85 -11.94 4.09
N VAL A 119 -18.62 -12.42 4.28
CA VAL A 119 -17.75 -12.87 3.18
C VAL A 119 -18.23 -14.23 2.64
N TYR A 120 -18.25 -14.42 1.32
CA TYR A 120 -18.52 -15.76 0.75
C TYR A 120 -17.47 -16.78 1.22
N ASP A 121 -17.93 -17.96 1.65
CA ASP A 121 -17.05 -19.03 2.16
C ASP A 121 -15.93 -19.42 1.18
N THR A 122 -16.22 -19.39 -0.14
CA THR A 122 -15.21 -19.71 -1.17
C THR A 122 -13.98 -18.82 -1.11
N TYR A 123 -14.14 -17.54 -0.70
CA TYR A 123 -13.04 -16.60 -0.53
C TYR A 123 -12.49 -16.64 0.90
N LEU A 124 -13.37 -16.65 1.91
CA LEU A 124 -12.98 -16.65 3.32
C LEU A 124 -12.11 -17.87 3.68
N ASN A 125 -12.35 -19.03 3.07
CA ASN A 125 -11.56 -20.24 3.32
C ASN A 125 -10.09 -20.10 2.92
N ASN A 126 -9.73 -19.22 1.96
CA ASN A 126 -8.33 -18.95 1.62
C ASN A 126 -7.61 -18.10 2.69
N PHE A 127 -8.35 -17.57 3.67
CA PHE A 127 -7.87 -16.72 4.76
C PHE A 127 -8.03 -17.40 6.13
N LYS A 128 -8.56 -18.62 6.16
CA LYS A 128 -8.84 -19.39 7.37
C LYS A 128 -7.64 -20.25 7.72
N ASN A 129 -7.19 -20.15 8.96
CA ASN A 129 -6.12 -21.01 9.48
C ASN A 129 -6.64 -22.44 9.76
N GLN A 130 -5.73 -23.40 9.92
CA GLN A 130 -6.06 -24.79 10.26
C GLN A 130 -6.90 -24.92 11.55
N ASP A 131 -6.67 -24.04 12.53
CA ASP A 131 -7.43 -23.99 13.79
C ASP A 131 -8.83 -23.36 13.65
N GLY A 132 -9.19 -22.89 12.44
CA GLY A 132 -10.47 -22.26 12.13
C GLY A 132 -10.52 -20.76 12.38
N SER A 133 -9.47 -20.16 12.92
CA SER A 133 -9.40 -18.70 13.11
C SER A 133 -9.30 -17.96 11.77
N VAL A 134 -9.81 -16.72 11.77
CA VAL A 134 -9.73 -15.79 10.63
C VAL A 134 -9.12 -14.49 11.13
N ASN A 135 -7.84 -14.27 10.86
CA ASN A 135 -7.12 -13.08 11.35
C ASN A 135 -7.05 -11.94 10.32
N TRP A 136 -7.39 -12.24 9.07
CA TRP A 136 -7.46 -11.30 7.95
C TRP A 136 -8.79 -11.47 7.24
N LEU A 137 -9.47 -10.37 6.96
CA LEU A 137 -10.68 -10.36 6.15
C LEU A 137 -10.34 -9.97 4.71
N PRO A 138 -10.71 -10.79 3.71
CA PRO A 138 -10.70 -10.36 2.33
C PRO A 138 -11.88 -9.43 2.06
N VAL A 139 -11.62 -8.25 1.48
CA VAL A 139 -12.67 -7.25 1.21
C VAL A 139 -13.06 -7.28 -0.26
N CYS A 140 -12.11 -7.00 -1.15
CA CYS A 140 -12.38 -6.90 -2.58
C CYS A 140 -11.15 -7.27 -3.43
N ALA A 141 -11.38 -7.42 -4.73
CA ALA A 141 -10.33 -7.71 -5.71
C ALA A 141 -10.57 -7.06 -7.07
N ASP A 142 -9.48 -6.94 -7.83
CA ASP A 142 -9.51 -6.67 -9.27
C ASP A 142 -9.58 -8.01 -10.04
N ALA A 143 -10.23 -7.99 -11.20
CA ALA A 143 -10.38 -9.12 -12.10
C ALA A 143 -9.24 -9.13 -13.13
N HIS A 144 -8.60 -10.29 -13.29
CA HIS A 144 -7.54 -10.52 -14.27
C HIS A 144 -7.94 -11.64 -15.23
N GLY A 145 -7.60 -11.44 -16.50
CA GLY A 145 -8.04 -12.24 -17.63
C GLY A 145 -7.45 -11.68 -18.92
N PHE A 146 -8.17 -11.81 -20.03
CA PHE A 146 -7.72 -11.32 -21.33
C PHE A 146 -8.42 -10.04 -21.72
N VAL A 147 -7.64 -9.01 -22.03
CA VAL A 147 -8.13 -7.75 -22.62
C VAL A 147 -8.07 -7.89 -24.14
N VAL A 148 -9.21 -7.70 -24.82
CA VAL A 148 -9.40 -8.14 -26.21
C VAL A 148 -9.85 -6.99 -27.10
N ASN A 149 -9.13 -6.76 -28.21
CA ASN A 149 -9.41 -5.69 -29.18
C ASN A 149 -10.46 -6.15 -30.20
N LYS A 150 -11.74 -5.88 -29.95
CA LYS A 150 -12.83 -6.33 -30.83
C LYS A 150 -12.77 -5.73 -32.23
N ASP A 151 -12.20 -4.54 -32.39
CA ASP A 151 -12.04 -3.92 -33.71
C ASP A 151 -11.15 -4.78 -34.63
N LEU A 152 -10.13 -5.45 -34.07
CA LEU A 152 -9.29 -6.37 -34.84
C LEU A 152 -10.05 -7.65 -35.20
N PHE A 153 -10.79 -8.25 -34.27
CA PHE A 153 -11.61 -9.42 -34.55
C PHE A 153 -12.64 -9.15 -35.66
N GLU A 154 -13.36 -8.02 -35.57
CA GLU A 154 -14.33 -7.60 -36.59
C GLU A 154 -13.67 -7.30 -37.95
N LYS A 155 -12.50 -6.63 -37.95
CA LYS A 155 -11.78 -6.27 -39.18
C LYS A 155 -11.26 -7.47 -39.96
N TYR A 156 -10.81 -8.52 -39.27
CA TYR A 156 -10.22 -9.71 -39.87
C TYR A 156 -11.20 -10.88 -40.00
N ASP A 157 -12.47 -10.69 -39.65
CA ASP A 157 -13.51 -11.74 -39.65
C ASP A 157 -13.11 -12.97 -38.80
N ILE A 158 -12.45 -12.70 -37.67
CA ILE A 158 -12.05 -13.71 -36.69
C ILE A 158 -13.09 -13.69 -35.56
N PRO A 159 -13.69 -14.83 -35.17
CA PRO A 159 -14.65 -14.88 -34.08
C PRO A 159 -13.96 -14.68 -32.72
N LEU A 160 -14.66 -14.02 -31.78
CA LEU A 160 -14.18 -13.92 -30.40
C LEU A 160 -14.10 -15.31 -29.75
N PRO A 161 -13.04 -15.61 -28.97
CA PRO A 161 -12.90 -16.88 -28.30
C PRO A 161 -14.01 -17.15 -27.29
N THR A 162 -14.50 -18.38 -27.26
CA THR A 162 -15.50 -18.85 -26.28
C THR A 162 -15.00 -19.98 -25.39
N ASP A 163 -13.85 -20.56 -25.76
CA ASP A 163 -13.17 -21.70 -25.15
C ASP A 163 -11.68 -21.66 -25.54
N TYR A 164 -10.89 -22.59 -25.00
CA TYR A 164 -9.43 -22.62 -25.22
C TYR A 164 -9.07 -22.89 -26.69
N GLU A 165 -9.76 -23.82 -27.36
CA GLU A 165 -9.48 -24.16 -28.77
C GLU A 165 -9.71 -22.96 -29.71
N SER A 166 -10.80 -22.22 -29.50
CA SER A 166 -11.08 -20.99 -30.25
C SER A 166 -10.12 -19.85 -29.89
N PHE A 167 -9.61 -19.79 -28.66
CA PHE A 167 -8.56 -18.85 -28.28
C PHE A 167 -7.25 -19.11 -29.04
N VAL A 168 -6.81 -20.37 -29.10
CA VAL A 168 -5.61 -20.77 -29.84
C VAL A 168 -5.79 -20.51 -31.33
N SER A 169 -6.96 -20.88 -31.87
CA SER A 169 -7.29 -20.63 -33.29
C SER A 169 -7.25 -19.14 -33.64
N ALA A 170 -7.74 -18.27 -32.75
CA ALA A 170 -7.67 -16.83 -32.93
C ALA A 170 -6.22 -16.33 -32.92
N CYS A 171 -5.37 -16.82 -31.99
CA CYS A 171 -3.96 -16.45 -31.95
C CYS A 171 -3.25 -16.77 -33.28
N GLN A 172 -3.43 -18.00 -33.76
CA GLN A 172 -2.84 -18.47 -35.02
C GLN A 172 -3.35 -17.67 -36.23
N ALA A 173 -4.65 -17.37 -36.28
CA ALA A 173 -5.24 -16.58 -37.36
C ALA A 173 -4.70 -15.14 -37.41
N PHE A 174 -4.44 -14.52 -36.26
CA PHE A 174 -3.80 -13.20 -36.21
C PHE A 174 -2.34 -13.24 -36.67
N ASP A 175 -1.59 -14.26 -36.25
CA ASP A 175 -0.19 -14.41 -36.65
C ASP A 175 -0.05 -14.55 -38.19
N GLU A 176 -0.99 -15.25 -38.86
CA GLU A 176 -1.04 -15.36 -40.33
C GLU A 176 -1.20 -14.02 -41.05
N VAL A 177 -1.84 -13.03 -40.42
CA VAL A 177 -2.03 -11.68 -40.97
C VAL A 177 -1.03 -10.66 -40.42
N GLY A 178 -0.01 -11.11 -39.69
CA GLY A 178 1.07 -10.28 -39.16
C GLY A 178 0.67 -9.43 -37.95
N ILE A 179 -0.33 -9.85 -37.19
CA ILE A 179 -0.75 -9.25 -35.91
C ILE A 179 -0.41 -10.25 -34.81
N ARG A 180 0.15 -9.80 -33.69
CA ARG A 180 0.39 -10.68 -32.55
C ARG A 180 -0.96 -11.12 -31.96
N GLY A 181 -1.20 -12.43 -31.94
CA GLY A 181 -2.42 -12.99 -31.36
C GLY A 181 -2.55 -12.72 -29.86
N PHE A 182 -1.51 -13.06 -29.10
CA PHE A 182 -1.46 -12.90 -27.65
C PHE A 182 -0.04 -12.59 -27.17
N THR A 183 0.09 -11.75 -26.15
CA THR A 183 1.30 -11.63 -25.32
C THR A 183 0.95 -11.00 -23.97
N ALA A 184 1.94 -10.81 -23.11
CA ALA A 184 1.82 -10.10 -21.84
C ALA A 184 3.19 -9.54 -21.43
N ASP A 185 3.25 -8.81 -20.32
CA ASP A 185 4.47 -8.21 -19.77
C ASP A 185 5.26 -9.21 -18.92
N TYR A 186 5.73 -10.31 -19.55
CA TYR A 186 6.47 -11.40 -18.90
C TYR A 186 7.84 -10.99 -18.32
N TYR A 187 8.26 -9.73 -18.52
CA TYR A 187 9.34 -9.11 -17.76
C TYR A 187 9.07 -9.14 -16.24
N TYR A 188 7.79 -9.02 -15.84
CA TYR A 188 7.40 -8.95 -14.44
C TYR A 188 7.02 -10.30 -13.84
N ASP A 189 7.32 -10.44 -12.54
CA ASP A 189 7.06 -11.66 -11.78
C ASP A 189 5.57 -11.97 -11.61
N TYR A 190 4.73 -10.93 -11.47
CA TYR A 190 3.29 -11.08 -11.32
C TYR A 190 2.68 -11.74 -12.55
N THR A 191 3.03 -11.34 -13.77
CA THR A 191 2.45 -11.89 -15.00
C THR A 191 2.84 -13.36 -15.20
N CYS A 192 4.09 -13.72 -14.90
CA CYS A 192 4.53 -15.11 -14.89
C CYS A 192 3.73 -15.96 -13.91
N MET A 193 3.59 -15.49 -12.66
CA MET A 193 2.86 -16.19 -11.60
C MET A 193 1.36 -16.33 -11.93
N GLU A 194 0.78 -15.26 -12.44
CA GLU A 194 -0.64 -15.14 -12.74
C GLU A 194 -1.05 -15.97 -13.96
N THR A 195 -0.22 -15.99 -15.01
CA THR A 195 -0.47 -16.86 -16.17
C THR A 195 -0.45 -18.33 -15.75
N LEU A 196 0.60 -18.76 -15.02
CA LEU A 196 0.74 -20.14 -14.56
C LEU A 196 -0.49 -20.62 -13.75
N GLN A 197 -0.97 -19.76 -12.84
CA GLN A 197 -2.12 -20.10 -12.00
C GLN A 197 -3.46 -19.96 -12.74
N GLY A 198 -3.63 -18.91 -13.55
CA GLY A 198 -4.88 -18.63 -14.27
C GLY A 198 -5.26 -19.73 -15.26
N LEU A 199 -4.28 -20.31 -15.96
CA LEU A 199 -4.48 -21.45 -16.88
C LEU A 199 -4.92 -22.75 -16.17
N SER A 200 -4.77 -22.80 -14.84
CA SER A 200 -5.01 -23.99 -14.02
C SER A 200 -5.94 -23.71 -12.84
N ALA A 201 -6.75 -22.66 -12.95
CA ALA A 201 -7.63 -22.17 -11.89
C ALA A 201 -8.64 -23.24 -11.43
N SER A 202 -9.16 -24.08 -12.34
CA SER A 202 -10.10 -25.16 -11.98
C SER A 202 -9.44 -26.24 -11.11
N GLU A 203 -8.20 -26.60 -11.39
CA GLU A 203 -7.45 -27.67 -10.71
C GLU A 203 -6.92 -27.15 -9.38
N LEU A 204 -6.42 -25.92 -9.36
CA LEU A 204 -6.05 -25.22 -8.12
C LEU A 204 -7.26 -24.97 -7.21
N SER A 205 -8.45 -24.84 -7.79
CA SER A 205 -9.71 -24.75 -7.04
C SER A 205 -10.32 -26.11 -6.71
N SER A 206 -9.73 -27.23 -7.14
CA SER A 206 -10.24 -28.57 -6.82
C SER A 206 -10.09 -28.92 -5.33
N VAL A 207 -10.61 -30.08 -4.92
CA VAL A 207 -10.42 -30.56 -3.53
C VAL A 207 -8.91 -30.72 -3.21
N ASP A 208 -8.14 -31.28 -4.13
CA ASP A 208 -6.71 -31.49 -3.94
C ASP A 208 -5.93 -30.17 -3.96
N GLY A 209 -6.27 -29.27 -4.88
CA GLY A 209 -5.65 -27.94 -4.96
C GLY A 209 -5.89 -27.11 -3.69
N ARG A 210 -7.14 -27.09 -3.18
CA ARG A 210 -7.45 -26.44 -1.90
C ARG A 210 -6.73 -27.08 -0.73
N LYS A 211 -6.67 -28.41 -0.68
CA LYS A 211 -5.96 -29.14 0.37
C LYS A 211 -4.47 -28.79 0.38
N TRP A 212 -3.81 -28.79 -0.77
CA TRP A 212 -2.42 -28.37 -0.88
C TRP A 212 -2.25 -26.92 -0.45
N ARG A 213 -3.10 -25.99 -0.93
CA ARG A 213 -3.03 -24.57 -0.54
C ARG A 213 -3.12 -24.37 0.97
N THR A 214 -3.99 -25.11 1.66
CA THR A 214 -4.11 -25.06 3.12
C THR A 214 -2.84 -25.56 3.82
N ILE A 215 -2.20 -26.62 3.31
CA ILE A 215 -0.92 -27.12 3.86
C ILE A 215 0.20 -26.12 3.60
N TYR A 216 0.27 -25.57 2.38
CA TYR A 216 1.25 -24.57 1.98
C TYR A 216 1.17 -23.31 2.85
N SER A 217 -0.03 -22.91 3.27
CA SER A 217 -0.26 -21.68 4.03
C SER A 217 -0.32 -21.88 5.54
N ASP A 218 0.03 -23.07 6.05
CA ASP A 218 -0.15 -23.42 7.46
C ASP A 218 0.90 -22.72 8.35
N PRO A 219 0.51 -21.81 9.28
CA PRO A 219 1.43 -21.19 10.25
C PRO A 219 2.19 -22.18 11.12
N ASP A 220 1.61 -23.36 11.39
CA ASP A 220 2.21 -24.36 12.27
C ASP A 220 3.21 -25.26 11.52
N ASN A 221 3.35 -25.08 10.20
CA ASN A 221 4.30 -25.84 9.41
C ASN A 221 5.73 -25.36 9.67
N THR A 222 6.49 -26.17 10.42
CA THR A 222 7.89 -25.92 10.75
C THR A 222 8.87 -26.24 9.61
N LYS A 223 8.37 -26.69 8.45
CA LYS A 223 9.14 -26.96 7.24
C LYS A 223 8.54 -26.21 6.07
N ARG A 224 9.36 -25.78 5.11
CA ARG A 224 8.85 -25.23 3.85
C ARG A 224 8.06 -26.31 3.12
N GLU A 225 6.88 -25.94 2.64
CA GLU A 225 6.04 -26.81 1.83
C GLU A 225 6.33 -26.57 0.35
N GLY A 226 6.54 -27.67 -0.39
CA GLY A 226 6.73 -27.65 -1.83
C GLY A 226 5.42 -27.65 -2.61
N LEU A 227 5.50 -27.91 -3.90
CA LEU A 227 4.36 -28.19 -4.75
C LEU A 227 3.87 -29.63 -4.55
N ASP A 228 2.56 -29.86 -4.54
CA ASP A 228 2.04 -31.23 -4.55
C ASP A 228 2.21 -31.91 -5.91
N SER A 229 2.21 -33.24 -5.91
CA SER A 229 2.42 -34.07 -7.09
C SER A 229 1.13 -34.40 -7.87
N ILE A 230 0.02 -33.75 -7.56
CA ILE A 230 -1.31 -34.01 -8.16
C ILE A 230 -1.67 -32.85 -9.09
N VAL A 231 -1.75 -31.63 -8.57
CA VAL A 231 -2.27 -30.47 -9.29
C VAL A 231 -1.18 -29.72 -10.05
N TRP A 232 -0.01 -29.55 -9.45
CA TRP A 232 1.05 -28.71 -10.03
C TRP A 232 1.71 -29.29 -11.28
N PRO A 233 1.96 -30.61 -11.43
CA PRO A 233 2.46 -31.15 -12.70
C PRO A 233 1.56 -30.79 -13.89
N GLU A 234 0.24 -30.94 -13.73
CA GLU A 234 -0.73 -30.56 -14.77
C GLU A 234 -0.71 -29.05 -15.05
N ALA A 235 -0.49 -28.22 -14.02
CA ALA A 235 -0.38 -26.77 -14.21
C ALA A 235 0.82 -26.36 -15.07
N PHE A 236 1.98 -27.03 -14.90
CA PHE A 236 3.14 -26.80 -15.76
C PHE A 236 2.97 -27.36 -17.16
N GLU A 237 2.31 -28.50 -17.33
CA GLU A 237 1.96 -29.03 -18.66
C GLU A 237 1.07 -28.05 -19.43
N ARG A 238 0.13 -27.39 -18.74
CA ARG A 238 -0.72 -26.35 -19.34
C ARG A 238 0.05 -25.10 -19.70
N MET A 239 0.98 -24.68 -18.86
CA MET A 239 1.82 -23.52 -19.18
C MET A 239 2.69 -23.81 -20.41
N GLU A 240 3.28 -25.01 -20.50
CA GLU A 240 4.03 -25.43 -21.68
C GLU A 240 3.16 -25.47 -22.95
N GLN A 241 1.95 -26.04 -22.85
CA GLN A 241 0.99 -26.03 -23.95
C GLN A 241 0.64 -24.60 -24.37
N PHE A 242 0.33 -23.73 -23.41
CA PHE A 242 -0.04 -22.34 -23.68
C PHE A 242 1.07 -21.56 -24.38
N ILE A 243 2.33 -21.73 -23.94
CA ILE A 243 3.50 -21.13 -24.60
C ILE A 243 3.58 -21.56 -26.06
N GLN A 244 3.41 -22.85 -26.36
CA GLN A 244 3.45 -23.39 -27.72
C GLN A 244 2.29 -22.86 -28.56
N ASP A 245 1.07 -22.89 -28.01
CA ASP A 245 -0.16 -22.55 -28.72
C ASP A 245 -0.28 -21.05 -29.05
N THR A 246 0.30 -20.19 -28.21
CA THR A 246 0.32 -18.73 -28.40
C THR A 246 1.58 -18.22 -29.12
N GLY A 247 2.57 -19.08 -29.29
CA GLY A 247 3.87 -18.70 -29.85
C GLY A 247 4.63 -17.72 -28.97
N LEU A 248 4.50 -17.79 -27.64
CA LEU A 248 5.36 -17.05 -26.71
C LEU A 248 6.81 -17.49 -26.90
N SER A 249 7.72 -16.53 -26.82
CA SER A 249 9.13 -16.72 -27.14
C SER A 249 10.02 -15.81 -26.29
N GLN A 250 11.33 -15.96 -26.46
CA GLN A 250 12.31 -15.10 -25.79
C GLN A 250 12.04 -13.60 -26.01
N ASP A 251 11.52 -13.20 -27.17
CA ASP A 251 11.24 -11.79 -27.50
C ASP A 251 10.16 -11.19 -26.57
N ASP A 252 9.28 -12.01 -25.98
CA ASP A 252 8.24 -11.57 -25.06
C ASP A 252 8.76 -11.33 -23.63
N LEU A 253 9.97 -11.82 -23.30
CA LEU A 253 10.53 -11.70 -21.95
C LEU A 253 11.08 -10.30 -21.63
N ASP A 254 11.41 -9.52 -22.65
CA ASP A 254 11.93 -8.16 -22.50
C ASP A 254 10.82 -7.09 -22.54
N MET A 255 9.56 -7.50 -22.76
CA MET A 255 8.42 -6.58 -22.84
C MET A 255 7.89 -6.20 -21.46
N ASN A 256 7.85 -4.90 -21.18
CA ASN A 256 7.19 -4.35 -20.01
C ASN A 256 5.72 -3.95 -20.32
N TYR A 257 5.03 -3.41 -19.31
CA TYR A 257 3.64 -3.00 -19.42
C TYR A 257 3.40 -1.95 -20.51
N ASP A 258 4.28 -0.95 -20.61
CA ASP A 258 4.16 0.13 -21.60
C ASP A 258 4.35 -0.40 -23.03
N ASP A 259 5.26 -1.35 -23.24
CA ASP A 259 5.47 -2.01 -24.53
C ASP A 259 4.19 -2.74 -24.98
N VAL A 260 3.58 -3.54 -24.10
CA VAL A 260 2.32 -4.27 -24.36
C VAL A 260 1.19 -3.29 -24.66
N VAL A 261 1.04 -2.24 -23.86
CA VAL A 261 0.01 -1.22 -24.02
C VAL A 261 0.17 -0.49 -25.36
N GLU A 262 1.38 -0.14 -25.77
CA GLU A 262 1.65 0.51 -27.06
C GLU A 262 1.37 -0.43 -28.25
N MET A 263 1.73 -1.71 -28.14
CA MET A 263 1.37 -2.72 -29.15
C MET A 263 -0.16 -2.83 -29.31
N TYR A 264 -0.89 -2.81 -28.21
CA TYR A 264 -2.35 -2.84 -28.22
C TYR A 264 -2.96 -1.57 -28.86
N LYS A 265 -2.52 -0.38 -28.43
CA LYS A 265 -2.99 0.91 -28.98
C LYS A 265 -2.73 1.05 -30.48
N SER A 266 -1.57 0.56 -30.93
CA SER A 266 -1.19 0.61 -32.34
C SER A 266 -1.89 -0.44 -33.22
N GLY A 267 -2.75 -1.29 -32.63
CA GLY A 267 -3.48 -2.34 -33.35
C GLY A 267 -2.59 -3.50 -33.82
N LYS A 268 -1.43 -3.69 -33.19
CA LYS A 268 -0.49 -4.77 -33.48
C LYS A 268 -0.66 -5.99 -32.58
N LEU A 269 -1.53 -5.89 -31.57
CA LEU A 269 -1.81 -6.93 -30.59
C LEU A 269 -3.32 -7.12 -30.44
N ALA A 270 -3.79 -8.36 -30.60
CA ALA A 270 -5.22 -8.67 -30.54
C ALA A 270 -5.71 -8.90 -29.11
N MET A 271 -4.95 -9.65 -28.31
CA MET A 271 -5.28 -10.01 -26.93
C MET A 271 -4.06 -9.89 -26.05
N TYR A 272 -4.23 -9.51 -24.79
CA TYR A 272 -3.15 -9.61 -23.80
C TYR A 272 -3.68 -9.96 -22.42
N PHE A 273 -2.82 -10.53 -21.58
CA PHE A 273 -3.17 -10.80 -20.19
C PHE A 273 -3.08 -9.51 -19.37
N GLY A 274 -4.16 -9.16 -18.67
CA GLY A 274 -4.21 -7.94 -17.88
C GLY A 274 -5.43 -7.85 -16.98
N SER A 275 -5.60 -6.68 -16.36
CA SER A 275 -6.74 -6.41 -15.48
C SER A 275 -7.91 -5.77 -16.21
N SER A 276 -9.10 -5.88 -15.61
CA SER A 276 -10.33 -5.23 -16.07
C SER A 276 -10.17 -3.72 -16.31
N ALA A 277 -9.26 -3.06 -15.58
CA ALA A 277 -8.94 -1.64 -15.72
C ALA A 277 -8.53 -1.25 -17.15
N GLY A 278 -7.83 -2.15 -17.86
CA GLY A 278 -7.35 -1.91 -19.21
C GLY A 278 -8.50 -1.68 -20.19
N VAL A 279 -9.65 -2.32 -19.97
CA VAL A 279 -10.80 -2.22 -20.86
C VAL A 279 -11.33 -0.79 -20.93
N LYS A 280 -11.58 -0.16 -19.78
CA LYS A 280 -12.02 1.23 -19.76
C LYS A 280 -10.97 2.16 -20.35
N MET A 281 -9.72 1.97 -19.95
CA MET A 281 -8.61 2.81 -20.40
C MET A 281 -8.57 2.87 -21.94
N PHE A 282 -8.77 1.75 -22.63
CA PHE A 282 -8.78 1.68 -24.09
C PHE A 282 -10.11 2.14 -24.71
N GLN A 283 -11.26 1.86 -24.09
CA GLN A 283 -12.54 2.39 -24.56
C GLN A 283 -12.60 3.92 -24.51
N ASP A 284 -12.05 4.54 -23.47
CA ASP A 284 -11.93 6.00 -23.37
C ASP A 284 -11.04 6.59 -24.48
N GLN A 285 -10.12 5.78 -25.04
CA GLN A 285 -9.29 6.13 -26.19
C GLN A 285 -9.94 5.79 -27.54
N GLY A 286 -11.17 5.25 -27.54
CA GLY A 286 -11.94 4.92 -28.73
C GLY A 286 -11.64 3.55 -29.35
N ILE A 287 -10.96 2.66 -28.63
CA ILE A 287 -10.72 1.27 -29.05
C ILE A 287 -11.86 0.39 -28.49
N ASN A 288 -12.53 -0.37 -29.34
CA ASN A 288 -13.60 -1.28 -28.91
C ASN A 288 -13.01 -2.50 -28.19
N THR A 289 -12.88 -2.40 -26.88
CA THR A 289 -12.25 -3.43 -26.04
C THR A 289 -13.27 -4.20 -25.21
N THR A 290 -13.07 -5.50 -25.03
CA THR A 290 -13.81 -6.34 -24.07
C THR A 290 -12.86 -7.17 -23.19
N PHE A 291 -13.42 -7.86 -22.20
CA PHE A 291 -12.71 -8.71 -21.27
C PHE A 291 -13.18 -10.16 -21.39
N LEU A 292 -12.24 -11.10 -21.50
CA LEU A 292 -12.52 -12.54 -21.53
C LEU A 292 -11.88 -13.25 -20.33
N PRO A 293 -12.51 -14.34 -19.83
CA PRO A 293 -11.97 -15.12 -18.73
C PRO A 293 -10.87 -16.08 -19.22
N PHE A 294 -10.19 -16.74 -18.29
CA PHE A 294 -9.41 -17.93 -18.60
C PHE A 294 -10.33 -19.08 -19.00
N PHE A 295 -9.98 -19.77 -20.08
CA PHE A 295 -10.68 -20.96 -20.56
C PHE A 295 -9.96 -22.20 -20.03
N GLN A 296 -10.62 -22.97 -19.16
CA GLN A 296 -10.05 -24.18 -18.58
C GLN A 296 -10.31 -25.41 -19.48
N GLN A 297 -9.48 -26.44 -19.33
CA GLN A 297 -9.58 -27.68 -20.13
C GLN A 297 -10.90 -28.45 -19.90
N ASN A 298 -11.51 -28.32 -18.73
CA ASN A 298 -12.81 -28.91 -18.42
C ASN A 298 -14.01 -28.13 -19.02
N GLY A 299 -13.75 -27.05 -19.76
CA GLY A 299 -14.75 -26.16 -20.36
C GLY A 299 -15.27 -25.07 -19.44
N GLU A 300 -14.84 -25.04 -18.17
CA GLU A 300 -15.16 -23.95 -17.25
C GLU A 300 -14.42 -22.67 -17.64
N LYS A 301 -15.02 -21.55 -17.27
CA LYS A 301 -14.45 -20.22 -17.41
C LYS A 301 -14.13 -19.70 -16.04
N TRP A 302 -12.96 -19.11 -15.88
CA TRP A 302 -12.50 -18.61 -14.59
C TRP A 302 -11.93 -17.21 -14.71
N LEU A 303 -12.25 -16.37 -13.74
CA LEU A 303 -11.51 -15.13 -13.51
C LEU A 303 -10.46 -15.39 -12.45
N MET A 304 -9.25 -14.92 -12.69
CA MET A 304 -8.29 -14.81 -11.62
C MET A 304 -8.54 -13.48 -10.91
N THR A 305 -8.47 -13.47 -9.58
CA THR A 305 -8.66 -12.26 -8.79
C THR A 305 -7.37 -11.89 -8.08
N THR A 306 -7.08 -10.60 -8.12
CA THR A 306 -6.01 -9.98 -7.33
C THR A 306 -6.65 -9.35 -6.10
N PRO A 307 -6.54 -9.96 -4.91
CA PRO A 307 -6.98 -9.34 -3.68
C PRO A 307 -6.37 -7.94 -3.58
N TYR A 308 -7.20 -6.92 -3.43
CA TYR A 308 -6.76 -5.53 -3.49
C TYR A 308 -6.83 -4.83 -2.13
N PHE A 309 -7.71 -5.32 -1.24
CA PHE A 309 -7.85 -4.77 0.10
C PHE A 309 -8.14 -5.91 1.07
N GLN A 310 -7.17 -6.23 1.92
CA GLN A 310 -7.32 -7.15 3.04
C GLN A 310 -7.12 -6.36 4.32
N ILE A 311 -7.85 -6.71 5.37
CA ILE A 311 -7.83 -5.96 6.63
C ILE A 311 -7.65 -6.89 7.82
N ALA A 312 -6.82 -6.47 8.78
CA ALA A 312 -6.61 -7.14 10.05
C ALA A 312 -6.63 -6.15 11.20
N LEU A 313 -6.97 -6.65 12.39
CA LEU A 313 -6.99 -5.90 13.64
C LEU A 313 -5.95 -6.45 14.60
N ASN A 314 -5.24 -5.58 15.29
CA ASN A 314 -4.25 -5.97 16.28
C ASN A 314 -4.91 -6.62 17.51
N ARG A 315 -4.38 -7.77 17.95
CA ARG A 315 -4.88 -8.54 19.10
C ARG A 315 -4.93 -7.71 20.37
N ASP A 316 -4.05 -6.71 20.52
CA ASP A 316 -4.01 -5.85 21.70
C ASP A 316 -5.30 -5.04 21.91
N LEU A 317 -6.10 -4.83 20.87
CA LEU A 317 -7.45 -4.27 20.99
C LEU A 317 -8.34 -5.10 21.94
N THR A 318 -8.10 -6.41 22.07
CA THR A 318 -8.85 -7.27 23.00
C THR A 318 -8.59 -6.96 24.48
N LYS A 319 -7.54 -6.21 24.80
CA LYS A 319 -7.18 -5.82 26.17
C LYS A 319 -8.02 -4.64 26.69
N ASP A 320 -8.63 -3.86 25.80
CA ASP A 320 -9.46 -2.69 26.13
C ASP A 320 -10.76 -2.72 25.31
N GLU A 321 -11.88 -3.01 25.97
CA GLU A 321 -13.19 -3.08 25.33
C GLU A 321 -13.63 -1.77 24.66
N THR A 322 -13.29 -0.63 25.26
CA THR A 322 -13.69 0.68 24.73
C THR A 322 -12.93 0.97 23.44
N ARG A 323 -11.61 0.71 23.45
CA ARG A 323 -10.77 0.85 22.25
C ARG A 323 -11.18 -0.15 21.17
N ARG A 324 -11.46 -1.40 21.54
CA ARG A 324 -11.98 -2.43 20.63
C ARG A 324 -13.26 -1.98 19.93
N GLN A 325 -14.22 -1.44 20.66
CA GLN A 325 -15.48 -0.97 20.09
C GLN A 325 -15.28 0.18 19.10
N LYS A 326 -14.34 1.09 19.37
CA LYS A 326 -13.95 2.14 18.41
C LYS A 326 -13.32 1.53 17.15
N ALA A 327 -12.35 0.63 17.30
CA ALA A 327 -11.70 -0.05 16.17
C ALA A 327 -12.70 -0.85 15.33
N MET A 328 -13.66 -1.54 15.94
CA MET A 328 -14.73 -2.25 15.23
C MET A 328 -15.68 -1.31 14.48
N LYS A 329 -15.95 -0.10 15.00
CA LYS A 329 -16.70 0.93 14.26
C LYS A 329 -15.92 1.43 13.04
N VAL A 330 -14.62 1.65 13.20
CA VAL A 330 -13.72 1.99 12.08
C VAL A 330 -13.74 0.88 11.03
N LEU A 331 -13.54 -0.38 11.44
CA LEU A 331 -13.63 -1.56 10.57
C LEU A 331 -14.96 -1.62 9.80
N ASN A 332 -16.10 -1.55 10.49
CA ASN A 332 -17.41 -1.64 9.84
C ASN A 332 -17.63 -0.51 8.82
N THR A 333 -17.15 0.70 9.13
CA THR A 333 -17.21 1.84 8.20
C THR A 333 -16.33 1.59 6.99
N MET A 334 -15.11 1.07 7.21
CA MET A 334 -14.17 0.68 6.16
C MET A 334 -14.72 -0.39 5.22
N LEU A 335 -15.54 -1.31 5.72
CA LEU A 335 -16.15 -2.40 4.95
C LEU A 335 -17.47 -2.03 4.26
N SER A 336 -18.02 -0.83 4.51
CA SER A 336 -19.27 -0.39 3.89
C SER A 336 -19.17 -0.32 2.37
N GLU A 337 -20.30 -0.49 1.66
CA GLU A 337 -20.35 -0.38 0.19
C GLU A 337 -19.72 0.95 -0.29
N ASP A 338 -20.11 2.07 0.30
CA ASP A 338 -19.61 3.39 -0.09
C ASP A 338 -18.10 3.58 0.15
N ALA A 339 -17.56 2.96 1.21
CA ALA A 339 -16.11 2.93 1.43
C ALA A 339 -15.42 2.08 0.37
N GLN A 340 -15.94 0.87 0.13
CA GLN A 340 -15.42 -0.05 -0.87
C GLN A 340 -15.36 0.56 -2.27
N ASN A 341 -16.35 1.38 -2.64
CA ASN A 341 -16.38 2.14 -3.90
C ASN A 341 -15.24 3.16 -4.08
N ARG A 342 -14.46 3.44 -3.02
CA ARG A 342 -13.33 4.38 -3.03
C ARG A 342 -11.98 3.67 -2.97
N ILE A 343 -11.97 2.34 -2.87
CA ILE A 343 -10.74 1.54 -2.79
C ILE A 343 -10.02 1.51 -4.13
N ILE A 344 -10.76 1.28 -5.20
CA ILE A 344 -10.21 1.08 -6.55
C ILE A 344 -10.18 2.37 -7.36
N TYR A 345 -9.40 2.34 -8.44
CA TYR A 345 -9.30 3.47 -9.37
C TYR A 345 -10.59 3.70 -10.15
N ASP A 346 -10.77 4.93 -10.63
CA ASP A 346 -11.82 5.23 -11.60
C ASP A 346 -11.62 4.33 -12.83
N GLY A 347 -12.53 3.38 -13.02
CA GLY A 347 -12.50 2.46 -14.16
C GLY A 347 -12.17 1.00 -13.89
N GLN A 348 -11.63 0.71 -12.72
CA GLN A 348 -11.52 -0.66 -12.25
C GLN A 348 -12.91 -1.18 -11.85
N ASP A 349 -13.10 -2.48 -12.02
CA ASP A 349 -14.27 -3.17 -11.48
C ASP A 349 -13.99 -3.66 -10.07
N LEU A 350 -14.95 -3.44 -9.17
CA LEU A 350 -14.83 -3.90 -7.80
C LEU A 350 -15.52 -5.25 -7.65
N LEU A 351 -14.73 -6.31 -7.49
CA LEU A 351 -15.24 -7.61 -7.09
C LEU A 351 -15.22 -7.69 -5.56
N SER A 352 -16.31 -7.26 -4.93
CA SER A 352 -16.51 -7.45 -3.48
C SER A 352 -16.58 -8.94 -3.15
N TYR A 353 -15.90 -9.36 -2.09
CA TYR A 353 -16.04 -10.70 -1.53
C TYR A 353 -17.15 -10.81 -0.49
N SER A 354 -17.78 -9.69 -0.14
CA SER A 354 -18.93 -9.61 0.75
C SER A 354 -20.24 -9.85 0.01
N GLN A 355 -21.12 -10.64 0.61
CA GLN A 355 -22.51 -10.89 0.18
C GLN A 355 -23.41 -9.66 0.37
N ASP A 356 -23.01 -8.72 1.23
CA ASP A 356 -23.78 -7.52 1.57
C ASP A 356 -23.51 -6.34 0.61
N VAL A 357 -22.56 -6.50 -0.32
CA VAL A 357 -22.15 -5.45 -1.26
C VAL A 357 -22.31 -5.98 -2.68
N ASP A 358 -23.21 -5.36 -3.43
CA ASP A 358 -23.45 -5.71 -4.82
C ASP A 358 -22.17 -5.55 -5.65
N PHE A 359 -21.92 -6.50 -6.56
CA PHE A 359 -20.84 -6.37 -7.52
C PHE A 359 -21.03 -5.12 -8.37
N ARG A 360 -20.00 -4.28 -8.44
CA ARG A 360 -19.96 -3.15 -9.37
C ARG A 360 -19.23 -3.58 -10.62
N LEU A 361 -20.02 -4.12 -11.54
CA LEU A 361 -19.58 -4.46 -12.88
C LEU A 361 -19.97 -3.34 -13.82
N THR A 362 -18.97 -2.80 -14.47
CA THR A 362 -19.10 -1.92 -15.61
C THR A 362 -19.78 -2.64 -16.77
N GLU A 363 -20.28 -1.86 -17.73
CA GLU A 363 -20.99 -2.41 -18.89
C GLU A 363 -20.13 -3.38 -19.73
N TYR A 364 -18.82 -3.22 -19.70
CA TYR A 364 -17.87 -4.01 -20.46
C TYR A 364 -17.42 -5.32 -19.80
N LEU A 365 -17.83 -5.59 -18.55
CA LEU A 365 -17.70 -6.91 -17.91
C LEU A 365 -18.97 -7.76 -17.97
N LYS A 366 -20.00 -7.34 -18.72
CA LYS A 366 -21.25 -8.12 -18.87
C LYS A 366 -21.00 -9.55 -19.37
N ASP A 367 -19.99 -9.76 -20.22
CA ASP A 367 -19.67 -11.06 -20.79
C ASP A 367 -19.06 -12.03 -19.77
N VAL A 368 -18.41 -11.51 -18.72
CA VAL A 368 -17.85 -12.32 -17.61
C VAL A 368 -18.74 -12.34 -16.38
N LYS A 369 -19.85 -11.60 -16.37
CA LYS A 369 -20.82 -11.61 -15.26
C LYS A 369 -21.29 -13.02 -14.88
N PRO A 370 -21.63 -13.94 -15.82
CA PRO A 370 -21.99 -15.30 -15.46
C PRO A 370 -20.88 -16.03 -14.69
N VAL A 371 -19.61 -15.79 -15.02
CA VAL A 371 -18.44 -16.38 -14.34
C VAL A 371 -18.39 -15.94 -12.87
N ILE A 372 -18.71 -14.67 -12.62
CA ILE A 372 -18.76 -14.08 -11.27
C ILE A 372 -19.95 -14.63 -10.49
N GLU A 373 -21.14 -14.69 -11.11
CA GLU A 373 -22.36 -15.24 -10.49
C GLU A 373 -22.24 -16.74 -10.17
N GLU A 374 -21.49 -17.50 -10.98
CA GLU A 374 -21.13 -18.90 -10.75
C GLU A 374 -20.02 -19.07 -9.69
N ASN A 375 -19.42 -17.99 -9.19
CA ASN A 375 -18.28 -17.99 -8.26
C ASN A 375 -17.02 -18.70 -8.79
N HIS A 376 -16.80 -18.69 -10.11
CA HIS A 376 -15.57 -19.15 -10.72
C HIS A 376 -14.50 -18.05 -10.69
N MET A 377 -14.20 -17.58 -9.48
CA MET A 377 -13.19 -16.56 -9.20
C MET A 377 -12.07 -17.18 -8.35
N TYR A 378 -10.86 -17.25 -8.91
CA TYR A 378 -9.70 -17.84 -8.26
C TYR A 378 -8.80 -16.76 -7.65
N ILE A 379 -8.67 -16.78 -6.32
CA ILE A 379 -7.71 -15.91 -5.63
C ILE A 379 -6.30 -16.45 -5.88
N ARG A 380 -5.47 -15.68 -6.60
CA ARG A 380 -4.07 -16.04 -6.84
C ARG A 380 -3.28 -16.27 -5.55
N ILE A 381 -2.29 -17.16 -5.61
CA ILE A 381 -1.30 -17.37 -4.55
C ILE A 381 -0.18 -16.38 -4.80
N ALA A 382 -0.15 -15.34 -3.97
CA ALA A 382 0.75 -14.20 -4.09
C ALA A 382 1.76 -14.17 -2.95
N SER A 383 2.42 -15.30 -2.65
CA SER A 383 3.53 -15.30 -1.69
C SER A 383 4.80 -14.77 -2.35
N ASN A 384 5.68 -14.15 -1.56
CA ASN A 384 6.94 -13.59 -2.06
C ASN A 384 7.80 -14.61 -2.82
N ASP A 385 7.80 -15.87 -2.38
CA ASP A 385 8.47 -16.94 -3.10
C ASP A 385 7.83 -17.23 -4.45
N PHE A 386 6.50 -17.34 -4.51
CA PHE A 386 5.78 -17.61 -5.75
C PHE A 386 6.06 -16.58 -6.84
N PHE A 387 6.12 -15.29 -6.49
CA PHE A 387 6.50 -14.26 -7.47
C PHE A 387 7.89 -14.51 -8.06
N SER A 388 8.92 -14.52 -7.19
CA SER A 388 10.32 -14.64 -7.64
C SER A 388 10.59 -15.94 -8.41
N ILE A 389 10.07 -17.06 -7.93
CA ILE A 389 10.27 -18.39 -8.55
C ILE A 389 9.48 -18.50 -9.84
N SER A 390 8.24 -17.96 -9.91
CA SER A 390 7.47 -17.97 -11.17
C SER A 390 8.21 -17.19 -12.24
N ARG A 391 8.78 -16.02 -11.93
CA ARG A 391 9.57 -15.28 -12.92
C ARG A 391 10.72 -16.10 -13.48
N ASP A 392 11.51 -16.73 -12.62
CA ASP A 392 12.64 -17.57 -13.04
C ASP A 392 12.19 -18.78 -13.87
N VAL A 393 11.23 -19.55 -13.36
CA VAL A 393 10.82 -20.81 -13.98
C VAL A 393 10.03 -20.58 -15.27
N VAL A 394 9.06 -19.66 -15.27
CA VAL A 394 8.24 -19.37 -16.45
C VAL A 394 9.07 -18.73 -17.56
N SER A 395 10.00 -17.83 -17.24
CA SER A 395 10.88 -17.26 -18.27
C SER A 395 11.75 -18.33 -18.94
N LYS A 396 12.22 -19.32 -18.18
CA LYS A 396 12.94 -20.49 -18.72
C LYS A 396 12.05 -21.44 -19.53
N MET A 397 10.76 -21.53 -19.23
CA MET A 397 9.82 -22.24 -20.10
C MET A 397 9.61 -21.49 -21.42
N ILE A 398 9.39 -20.17 -21.35
CA ILE A 398 9.19 -19.31 -22.53
C ILE A 398 10.42 -19.28 -23.44
N SER A 399 11.63 -19.29 -22.87
CA SER A 399 12.88 -19.38 -23.66
C SER A 399 13.16 -20.77 -24.22
N GLY A 400 12.39 -21.79 -23.82
CA GLY A 400 12.58 -23.19 -24.19
C GLY A 400 13.72 -23.89 -23.43
N GLU A 401 14.25 -23.29 -22.36
CA GLU A 401 15.25 -23.92 -21.47
C GLU A 401 14.65 -25.05 -20.62
N TYR A 402 13.40 -24.87 -20.17
CA TYR A 402 12.67 -25.87 -19.38
C TYR A 402 11.44 -26.39 -20.10
N ASN A 403 11.27 -27.72 -20.08
CA ASN A 403 9.97 -28.34 -20.29
C ASN A 403 9.14 -28.35 -19.00
N ALA A 404 7.88 -28.79 -19.09
CA ALA A 404 6.95 -28.84 -17.94
C ALA A 404 7.50 -29.62 -16.72
N GLU A 405 8.11 -30.78 -16.93
CA GLU A 405 8.65 -31.61 -15.84
C GLU A 405 9.84 -30.91 -15.13
N GLN A 406 10.76 -30.33 -15.91
CA GLN A 406 11.91 -29.58 -15.38
C GLN A 406 11.46 -28.32 -14.65
N ALA A 407 10.47 -27.62 -15.18
CA ALA A 407 9.87 -26.44 -14.56
C ALA A 407 9.25 -26.78 -13.20
N TYR A 408 8.43 -27.84 -13.14
CA TYR A 408 7.86 -28.34 -11.88
C TYR A 408 8.94 -28.70 -10.86
N GLN A 409 9.96 -29.46 -11.27
CA GLN A 409 11.06 -29.87 -10.38
C GLN A 409 11.84 -28.66 -9.87
N SER A 410 12.18 -27.71 -10.75
CA SER A 410 12.92 -26.50 -10.38
C SER A 410 12.10 -25.62 -9.43
N PHE A 411 10.83 -25.39 -9.72
CA PHE A 411 9.95 -24.59 -8.86
C PHE A 411 9.84 -25.21 -7.47
N ASN A 412 9.56 -26.51 -7.42
CA ASN A 412 9.43 -27.25 -6.16
C ASN A 412 10.75 -27.23 -5.35
N SER A 413 11.90 -27.42 -6.00
CA SER A 413 13.20 -27.33 -5.32
C SER A 413 13.44 -25.93 -4.75
N GLN A 414 13.17 -24.86 -5.53
CA GLN A 414 13.35 -23.48 -5.07
C GLN A 414 12.43 -23.11 -3.89
N LEU A 415 11.19 -23.66 -3.84
CA LEU A 415 10.31 -23.49 -2.68
C LEU A 415 10.85 -24.15 -1.41
N LEU A 416 11.54 -25.29 -1.56
CA LEU A 416 12.08 -26.07 -0.44
C LEU A 416 13.44 -25.56 0.06
N GLU A 417 14.15 -24.75 -0.72
CA GLU A 417 15.44 -24.17 -0.34
C GLU A 417 15.27 -23.17 0.82
N GLU A 418 16.08 -23.27 1.88
CA GLU A 418 16.11 -22.27 2.95
C GLU A 418 16.81 -20.99 2.45
N LYS A 419 16.09 -19.86 2.44
CA LYS A 419 16.71 -18.56 2.15
C LYS A 419 17.28 -17.97 3.45
N SER A 420 18.60 -17.71 3.47
CA SER A 420 19.23 -16.96 4.55
C SER A 420 18.89 -15.47 4.40
N THR A 421 18.08 -14.94 5.31
CA THR A 421 17.59 -13.54 5.26
C THR A 421 18.37 -12.59 6.18
N SER A 422 19.66 -12.86 6.46
CA SER A 422 20.46 -11.88 7.20
C SER A 422 20.81 -10.70 6.30
N GLU A 423 19.92 -9.72 6.25
CA GLU A 423 20.20 -8.41 5.68
C GLU A 423 21.00 -7.58 6.69
N ASP A 424 21.93 -6.76 6.19
CA ASP A 424 22.72 -5.87 7.04
C ASP A 424 21.84 -4.75 7.61
N ILE A 425 22.10 -4.41 8.87
CA ILE A 425 21.46 -3.26 9.52
C ILE A 425 22.18 -1.99 9.09
N VAL A 426 21.48 -1.10 8.40
CA VAL A 426 22.03 0.20 7.94
C VAL A 426 21.71 1.34 8.89
N LEU A 427 20.60 1.24 9.63
CA LEU A 427 20.18 2.24 10.61
C LEU A 427 19.84 1.57 11.94
N ASP A 428 20.37 2.10 13.04
CA ASP A 428 20.14 1.55 14.38
C ASP A 428 19.63 2.64 15.32
N SER A 429 18.30 2.75 15.41
CA SER A 429 17.66 3.75 16.26
C SER A 429 17.69 3.31 17.72
N LYS A 430 18.14 4.23 18.58
CA LYS A 430 18.29 3.98 20.03
C LYS A 430 17.05 4.31 20.85
N LYS A 431 16.05 4.94 20.24
CA LYS A 431 14.82 5.40 20.89
C LYS A 431 13.61 5.08 20.01
N THR A 432 12.45 4.98 20.66
CA THR A 432 11.16 4.93 19.97
C THR A 432 10.55 6.32 19.98
N TYR A 433 10.05 6.76 18.83
CA TYR A 433 9.30 8.01 18.64
C TYR A 433 7.94 7.67 18.03
N SER A 434 6.88 8.26 18.58
CA SER A 434 5.49 7.96 18.19
C SER A 434 5.10 8.64 16.89
N ASN A 435 4.35 7.95 16.06
CA ASN A 435 3.75 8.50 14.85
C ASN A 435 2.33 9.02 15.02
N ARG A 436 1.89 9.23 16.26
CA ARG A 436 0.59 9.83 16.56
C ARG A 436 0.75 11.33 16.68
N PHE A 437 -0.18 12.05 16.06
CA PHE A 437 -0.22 13.50 16.15
C PHE A 437 -0.71 13.94 17.53
N HIS A 438 0.07 14.82 18.17
CA HIS A 438 -0.30 15.49 19.40
C HIS A 438 -0.62 16.96 19.19
N THR A 439 -1.67 17.46 19.84
CA THR A 439 -2.10 18.87 19.68
C THR A 439 -1.04 19.88 20.13
N SER A 440 -0.14 19.46 21.02
CA SER A 440 1.00 20.24 21.51
C SER A 440 2.30 19.53 21.17
N GLY A 441 2.80 19.71 19.94
CA GLY A 441 4.09 19.20 19.49
C GLY A 441 4.05 18.55 18.10
N GLY A 442 2.90 18.03 17.69
CA GLY A 442 2.73 17.34 16.41
C GLY A 442 3.09 15.86 16.46
N ASN A 443 3.63 15.37 15.36
CA ASN A 443 4.06 13.98 15.19
C ASN A 443 5.58 13.85 15.43
N GLU A 444 5.95 13.14 16.49
CA GLU A 444 7.33 13.05 16.96
C GLU A 444 8.23 12.28 15.99
N ALA A 445 7.77 11.12 15.50
CA ALA A 445 8.48 10.31 14.52
C ALA A 445 8.72 11.10 13.21
N TYR A 446 7.70 11.84 12.76
CA TYR A 446 7.80 12.60 11.53
C TYR A 446 8.71 13.83 11.70
N SER A 447 8.73 14.43 12.89
CA SER A 447 9.68 15.50 13.24
C SER A 447 11.13 15.00 13.16
N VAL A 448 11.43 13.79 13.66
CA VAL A 448 12.76 13.17 13.55
C VAL A 448 13.21 13.04 12.09
N MET A 449 12.34 12.50 11.23
CA MET A 449 12.64 12.32 9.81
C MET A 449 12.80 13.66 9.09
N ALA A 450 11.89 14.60 9.32
CA ALA A 450 11.94 15.95 8.76
C ALA A 450 13.20 16.73 9.19
N ASN A 451 13.60 16.66 10.46
CA ASN A 451 14.81 17.32 10.98
C ASN A 451 16.10 16.72 10.40
N THR A 452 16.11 15.41 10.22
CA THR A 452 17.24 14.69 9.59
C THR A 452 17.35 15.12 8.12
N LEU A 453 16.25 15.07 7.35
CA LEU A 453 16.22 15.52 5.95
C LEU A 453 16.54 17.00 5.79
N ARG A 454 16.04 17.89 6.67
CA ARG A 454 16.40 19.32 6.67
C ARG A 454 17.93 19.50 6.73
N SER A 455 18.59 18.69 7.56
CA SER A 455 20.05 18.72 7.72
C SER A 455 20.78 18.19 6.48
N ILE A 456 20.25 17.13 5.86
CA ILE A 456 20.79 16.54 4.61
C ILE A 456 20.70 17.54 3.46
N TYR A 457 19.54 18.19 3.29
CA TYR A 457 19.33 19.21 2.24
C TYR A 457 20.04 20.54 2.53
N GLY A 458 20.50 20.77 3.77
CA GLY A 458 21.18 22.01 4.16
C GLY A 458 20.27 23.25 4.10
N THR A 459 18.97 23.08 4.36
CA THR A 459 17.95 24.13 4.21
C THR A 459 17.57 24.78 5.55
N ASP A 460 17.11 26.03 5.51
CA ASP A 460 16.67 26.77 6.69
C ASP A 460 15.34 26.27 7.27
N VAL A 461 14.45 25.81 6.39
CA VAL A 461 13.10 25.32 6.71
C VAL A 461 12.79 24.12 5.83
N LEU A 462 12.23 23.07 6.42
CA LEU A 462 11.62 21.97 5.67
C LEU A 462 10.12 21.89 5.98
N ILE A 463 9.32 21.75 4.93
CA ILE A 463 7.86 21.60 4.99
C ILE A 463 7.52 20.28 4.28
N ALA A 464 6.82 19.37 4.94
CA ALA A 464 6.41 18.11 4.35
C ALA A 464 4.89 17.93 4.46
N THR A 465 4.24 17.36 3.44
CA THR A 465 2.84 16.95 3.54
C THR A 465 2.67 15.87 4.62
N GLY A 466 1.48 15.78 5.23
CA GLY A 466 1.22 14.85 6.35
C GLY A 466 1.41 13.36 6.01
N ASN A 467 1.42 13.01 4.72
CA ASN A 467 1.66 11.66 4.21
C ASN A 467 3.12 11.40 3.76
N SER A 468 4.05 12.34 3.94
CA SER A 468 5.45 12.21 3.48
C SER A 468 6.25 11.11 4.19
N PHE A 469 5.79 10.66 5.36
CA PHE A 469 6.51 9.71 6.20
C PHE A 469 5.60 8.56 6.63
N THR A 470 6.21 7.45 7.00
CA THR A 470 5.51 6.21 7.35
C THR A 470 5.88 5.76 8.75
N GLY A 471 4.87 5.73 9.61
CA GLY A 471 4.91 4.99 10.86
C GLY A 471 5.86 5.54 11.93
N ASN A 472 6.07 4.72 12.96
CA ASN A 472 6.93 5.04 14.10
C ASN A 472 8.40 4.94 13.72
N VAL A 473 9.25 5.74 14.38
CA VAL A 473 10.68 5.41 14.47
C VAL A 473 10.84 4.53 15.71
N LEU A 474 10.90 3.21 15.53
CA LEU A 474 11.10 2.22 16.58
C LEU A 474 12.56 2.11 17.01
N LYS A 475 12.78 1.78 18.28
CA LYS A 475 14.08 1.37 18.83
C LYS A 475 14.48 -0.01 18.28
N ALA A 476 15.03 -0.03 17.09
CA ALA A 476 15.36 -1.25 16.35
C ALA A 476 16.52 -1.01 15.37
N GLY A 477 17.10 -2.11 14.89
CA GLY A 477 17.91 -2.10 13.68
C GLY A 477 17.01 -2.22 12.45
N TYR A 478 17.26 -1.39 11.45
CA TYR A 478 16.56 -1.35 10.17
C TYR A 478 17.51 -1.83 9.09
N THR A 479 17.01 -2.75 8.26
CA THR A 479 17.64 -3.05 6.98
C THR A 479 17.42 -1.90 6.00
N GLU A 480 18.14 -1.88 4.89
CA GLU A 480 17.98 -0.85 3.85
C GLU A 480 16.51 -0.70 3.41
N LYS A 481 15.85 -1.83 3.12
CA LYS A 481 14.43 -1.89 2.78
C LYS A 481 13.53 -1.31 3.87
N MET A 482 13.77 -1.67 5.14
CA MET A 482 12.98 -1.15 6.26
C MET A 482 13.19 0.35 6.48
N ALA A 483 14.40 0.83 6.27
CA ALA A 483 14.71 2.25 6.37
C ALA A 483 14.09 3.05 5.23
N GLY A 484 14.10 2.53 4.00
CA GLY A 484 13.37 3.11 2.86
C GLY A 484 11.86 3.22 3.13
N ASN A 485 11.27 2.17 3.71
CA ASN A 485 9.85 2.14 4.12
C ASN A 485 9.46 3.18 5.20
N MET A 486 10.40 3.97 5.73
CA MET A 486 10.09 5.09 6.62
C MET A 486 9.62 6.33 5.85
N ILE A 487 9.91 6.40 4.54
CA ILE A 487 9.46 7.47 3.64
C ILE A 487 8.20 7.00 2.89
N MET A 488 7.33 7.94 2.52
CA MET A 488 6.14 7.66 1.72
C MET A 488 6.50 6.82 0.47
N PRO A 489 5.85 5.67 0.26
CA PRO A 489 6.14 4.82 -0.90
C PRO A 489 5.68 5.50 -2.19
N ASN A 490 6.55 5.47 -3.22
CA ASN A 490 6.28 5.82 -4.62
C ASN A 490 5.51 7.14 -4.83
N GLU A 491 6.24 8.26 -4.94
CA GLU A 491 5.84 9.60 -5.46
C GLU A 491 6.33 10.78 -4.59
N LEU A 492 7.23 10.61 -3.60
CA LEU A 492 7.72 11.76 -2.83
C LEU A 492 8.96 12.42 -3.45
N SER A 493 8.88 13.71 -3.77
CA SER A 493 10.00 14.50 -4.31
C SER A 493 10.32 15.71 -3.44
N ALA A 494 11.55 16.20 -3.56
CA ALA A 494 12.00 17.42 -2.88
C ALA A 494 12.05 18.61 -3.83
N TYR A 495 11.53 19.74 -3.36
CA TYR A 495 11.45 21.00 -4.09
C TYR A 495 12.08 22.10 -3.23
N SER A 496 13.00 22.87 -3.79
CA SER A 496 13.74 23.91 -3.09
C SER A 496 13.38 25.29 -3.62
N SER A 497 13.35 26.29 -2.74
CA SER A 497 13.15 27.69 -3.11
C SER A 497 13.87 28.59 -2.12
N GLU A 498 14.39 29.73 -2.60
CA GLU A 498 14.67 30.86 -1.72
C GLU A 498 13.38 31.67 -1.54
N MET A 499 13.08 32.07 -0.31
CA MET A 499 11.86 32.81 0.01
C MET A 499 12.13 33.87 1.06
N ASN A 500 11.45 35.00 0.94
CA ASN A 500 11.35 35.97 2.03
C ASN A 500 10.33 35.51 3.09
N GLY A 501 10.31 36.16 4.24
CA GLY A 501 9.45 35.77 5.35
C GLY A 501 7.96 35.93 5.07
N ALA A 502 7.54 36.80 4.15
CA ALA A 502 6.15 36.89 3.71
C ALA A 502 5.77 35.67 2.85
N GLU A 503 6.61 35.35 1.87
CA GLU A 503 6.45 34.16 1.01
C GLU A 503 6.43 32.87 1.83
N LEU A 504 7.37 32.69 2.77
CA LEU A 504 7.39 31.52 3.66
C LEU A 504 6.09 31.38 4.47
N LYS A 505 5.53 32.48 5.00
CA LYS A 505 4.26 32.42 5.74
C LYS A 505 3.10 32.01 4.85
N GLU A 506 3.11 32.42 3.58
CA GLU A 506 2.10 32.02 2.61
C GLU A 506 2.26 30.56 2.19
N THR A 507 3.50 30.09 1.99
CA THR A 507 3.75 28.67 1.75
C THR A 507 3.31 27.80 2.91
N VAL A 508 3.62 28.20 4.15
CA VAL A 508 3.13 27.51 5.35
C VAL A 508 1.60 27.52 5.40
N ARG A 509 0.95 28.63 5.02
CA ARG A 509 -0.52 28.71 4.94
C ARG A 509 -1.07 27.69 3.94
N ASN A 510 -0.55 27.68 2.72
CA ASN A 510 -1.02 26.79 1.65
C ASN A 510 -0.93 25.30 2.05
N PHE A 511 0.14 24.90 2.75
CA PHE A 511 0.27 23.51 3.23
C PHE A 511 -0.68 23.18 4.41
N ILE A 512 -1.10 24.17 5.21
CA ILE A 512 -2.01 23.97 6.35
C ILE A 512 -3.47 24.01 5.92
N GLU A 513 -3.84 25.01 5.12
CA GLU A 513 -5.23 25.28 4.73
C GLU A 513 -5.62 24.48 3.47
N GLY A 514 -4.63 23.96 2.73
CA GLY A 514 -4.81 23.31 1.45
C GLY A 514 -5.02 24.31 0.31
N TYR A 515 -4.83 23.84 -0.92
CA TYR A 515 -5.08 24.60 -2.14
C TYR A 515 -5.63 23.68 -3.23
N GLN A 516 -6.26 24.26 -4.24
CA GLN A 516 -6.84 23.48 -5.34
C GLN A 516 -5.75 22.69 -6.07
N GLY A 517 -5.93 21.36 -6.15
CA GLY A 517 -4.95 20.45 -6.75
C GLY A 517 -3.79 20.06 -5.82
N GLY A 518 -3.66 20.69 -4.65
CA GLY A 518 -2.75 20.30 -3.58
C GLY A 518 -3.35 19.28 -2.61
N PHE A 519 -2.53 18.83 -1.66
CA PHE A 519 -3.00 18.02 -0.54
C PHE A 519 -3.84 18.88 0.42
N ILE A 520 -5.03 18.39 0.79
CA ILE A 520 -5.94 19.07 1.72
C ILE A 520 -6.00 18.27 3.03
N PRO A 521 -5.49 18.81 4.15
CA PRO A 521 -5.62 18.15 5.44
C PRO A 521 -7.09 17.92 5.82
N PHE A 522 -7.44 16.67 6.12
CA PHE A 522 -8.80 16.21 6.43
C PHE A 522 -8.98 15.87 7.92
N ASN A 523 -7.89 15.72 8.67
CA ASN A 523 -7.87 15.60 10.12
C ASN A 523 -6.51 16.02 10.73
N ARG A 524 -6.38 15.89 12.05
CA ARG A 524 -5.18 16.30 12.78
C ARG A 524 -3.92 15.56 12.33
N GLY A 525 -4.03 14.25 12.08
CA GLY A 525 -2.93 13.42 11.59
C GLY A 525 -2.42 13.79 10.20
N SER A 526 -3.30 14.38 9.38
CA SER A 526 -2.97 14.83 8.03
C SER A 526 -2.32 16.22 7.94
N LEU A 527 -2.17 16.93 9.07
CA LEU A 527 -1.50 18.23 9.08
C LEU A 527 -0.03 18.12 8.65
N PRO A 528 0.52 19.12 7.95
CA PRO A 528 1.91 19.09 7.48
C PRO A 528 2.92 19.05 8.62
N VAL A 529 4.10 18.52 8.32
CA VAL A 529 5.24 18.44 9.24
C VAL A 529 6.19 19.59 8.93
N PHE A 530 6.60 20.31 9.97
CA PHE A 530 7.52 21.44 9.84
C PHE A 530 8.82 21.17 10.57
N SER A 531 9.90 21.68 10.00
CA SER A 531 11.24 21.59 10.57
C SER A 531 11.94 22.93 10.41
N GLY A 532 12.48 23.47 11.50
CA GLY A 532 13.22 24.73 11.52
C GLY A 532 12.33 25.94 11.84
N ILE A 533 11.02 25.71 11.91
CA ILE A 533 9.99 26.65 12.36
C ILE A 533 8.98 25.92 13.27
N SER A 534 8.25 26.69 14.07
CA SER A 534 7.07 26.22 14.79
C SER A 534 5.84 27.05 14.39
N VAL A 535 4.70 26.39 14.24
CA VAL A 535 3.45 26.99 13.77
C VAL A 535 2.34 26.88 14.81
N GLU A 536 1.49 27.91 14.91
CA GLU A 536 0.23 27.84 15.65
C GLU A 536 -0.93 27.77 14.65
N ILE A 537 -1.79 26.77 14.83
CA ILE A 537 -2.92 26.48 13.95
C ILE A 537 -4.20 26.52 14.78
N LYS A 538 -5.28 26.98 14.15
CA LYS A 538 -6.63 26.91 14.72
C LYS A 538 -7.48 25.92 13.93
N GLU A 539 -8.12 24.99 14.65
CA GLU A 539 -9.13 24.09 14.10
C GLU A 539 -10.46 24.84 13.93
N THR A 540 -11.13 24.63 12.80
CA THR A 540 -12.38 25.26 12.42
C THR A 540 -13.35 24.20 11.87
N ASP A 541 -14.63 24.54 11.76
CA ASP A 541 -15.65 23.64 11.19
C ASP A 541 -15.33 23.21 9.74
N ASN A 542 -14.50 23.97 9.02
CA ASN A 542 -14.13 23.74 7.63
C ASN A 542 -12.66 23.34 7.43
N GLY A 543 -11.96 22.89 8.49
CA GLY A 543 -10.55 22.50 8.44
C GLY A 543 -9.66 23.40 9.29
N TYR A 544 -8.48 23.76 8.81
CA TYR A 544 -7.43 24.40 9.60
C TYR A 544 -7.07 25.78 9.09
N THR A 545 -6.65 26.68 9.99
CA THR A 545 -6.19 28.03 9.62
C THR A 545 -4.88 28.39 10.30
N LEU A 546 -3.95 28.97 9.53
CA LEU A 546 -2.67 29.41 10.07
C LEU A 546 -2.85 30.66 10.93
N SER A 547 -2.43 30.57 12.19
CA SER A 547 -2.45 31.72 13.12
C SER A 547 -1.09 32.40 13.23
N LYS A 548 0.01 31.63 13.31
CA LYS A 548 1.34 32.19 13.59
C LYS A 548 2.45 31.27 13.09
N VAL A 549 3.53 31.87 12.60
CA VAL A 549 4.78 31.17 12.27
C VAL A 549 5.92 31.77 13.08
N THR A 550 6.76 30.93 13.67
CA THR A 550 7.94 31.37 14.43
C THR A 550 9.17 30.55 14.09
N LYS A 551 10.35 31.17 14.20
CA LYS A 551 11.66 30.49 14.16
C LYS A 551 12.40 30.81 15.44
N ASN A 552 12.88 29.80 16.15
CA ASN A 552 13.54 29.95 17.45
C ASN A 552 12.72 30.78 18.47
N GLY A 553 11.40 30.58 18.50
CA GLY A 553 10.46 31.29 19.37
C GLY A 553 10.20 32.76 19.01
N LYS A 554 10.79 33.27 17.91
CA LYS A 554 10.59 34.64 17.43
C LYS A 554 9.70 34.66 16.19
N GLN A 555 8.89 35.71 16.06
CA GLN A 555 8.06 35.91 14.88
C GLN A 555 8.92 36.28 13.67
N ILE A 556 8.69 35.60 12.56
CA ILE A 556 9.35 35.83 11.28
C ILE A 556 8.94 37.20 10.72
N GLN A 557 9.91 38.00 10.31
CA GLN A 557 9.69 39.28 9.65
C GLN A 557 9.59 39.08 8.14
N ASP A 558 8.78 39.89 7.44
CA ASP A 558 8.51 39.75 6.01
C ASP A 558 9.75 39.76 5.12
N LYS A 559 10.81 40.43 5.57
CA LYS A 559 12.07 40.59 4.84
C LYS A 559 13.16 39.59 5.22
N ASP A 560 12.90 38.72 6.19
CA ASP A 560 13.85 37.66 6.53
C ASP A 560 13.98 36.73 5.32
N ALA A 561 15.18 36.23 5.03
CA ALA A 561 15.43 35.33 3.90
C ALA A 561 15.66 33.90 4.39
N PHE A 562 15.11 32.93 3.67
CA PHE A 562 15.20 31.52 3.99
C PHE A 562 15.45 30.70 2.74
N THR A 563 16.25 29.64 2.87
CA THR A 563 16.16 28.48 1.98
C THR A 563 15.06 27.54 2.50
N VAL A 564 14.16 27.11 1.63
CA VAL A 564 13.01 26.28 1.99
C VAL A 564 13.03 25.03 1.12
N THR A 565 12.85 23.87 1.75
CA THR A 565 12.61 22.60 1.04
C THR A 565 11.20 22.10 1.35
N CYS A 566 10.42 21.87 0.31
CA CYS A 566 9.10 21.25 0.38
C CYS A 566 9.19 19.78 -0.05
N LEU A 567 8.66 18.87 0.76
CA LEU A 567 8.47 17.46 0.41
C LEU A 567 6.99 17.26 0.09
N ALA A 568 6.70 16.88 -1.14
CA ALA A 568 5.35 16.67 -1.62
C ALA A 568 5.35 15.79 -2.87
N ALA A 569 4.18 15.22 -3.18
CA ALA A 569 3.99 14.54 -4.45
C ALA A 569 4.01 15.53 -5.64
N PRO A 570 4.57 15.17 -6.80
CA PRO A 570 4.67 16.06 -7.96
C PRO A 570 3.38 16.77 -8.35
N GLN A 571 2.26 16.04 -8.35
CA GLN A 571 0.93 16.58 -8.67
C GLN A 571 0.53 17.78 -7.79
N TYR A 572 0.96 17.78 -6.52
CA TYR A 572 0.65 18.88 -5.61
C TYR A 572 1.47 20.12 -5.95
N MET A 573 2.75 19.93 -6.26
CA MET A 573 3.63 21.05 -6.60
C MET A 573 3.36 21.62 -7.99
N GLU A 574 2.95 20.78 -8.95
CA GLU A 574 2.46 21.23 -10.27
C GLU A 574 1.22 22.12 -10.16
N ALA A 575 0.34 21.83 -9.20
CA ALA A 575 -0.86 22.61 -8.93
C ALA A 575 -0.63 23.79 -7.95
N TYR A 576 0.61 23.99 -7.48
CA TYR A 576 0.89 25.00 -6.47
C TYR A 576 0.57 26.41 -7.00
N PRO A 577 -0.21 27.23 -6.25
CA PRO A 577 -0.51 28.60 -6.64
C PRO A 577 0.74 29.47 -6.43
N ALA A 578 1.67 29.42 -7.38
CA ALA A 578 2.84 30.29 -7.35
C ALA A 578 2.39 31.75 -7.53
N GLU A 579 2.67 32.61 -6.55
CA GLU A 579 2.71 34.06 -6.80
C GLU A 579 3.83 34.38 -7.80
N GLU A 580 3.82 35.56 -8.41
CA GLU A 580 4.78 35.99 -9.45
C GLU A 580 6.27 35.78 -9.08
N ASN A 581 6.61 35.57 -7.80
CA ASN A 581 7.99 35.49 -7.30
C ASN A 581 8.39 34.16 -6.64
N ILE A 582 7.48 33.19 -6.43
CA ILE A 582 7.85 31.90 -5.82
C ILE A 582 8.14 30.89 -6.93
N VAL A 583 9.40 30.45 -7.03
CA VAL A 583 9.84 29.43 -8.00
C VAL A 583 10.47 28.29 -7.24
N PHE A 584 9.90 27.10 -7.39
CA PHE A 584 10.46 25.87 -6.84
C PHE A 584 11.36 25.20 -7.88
N ASP A 585 12.62 24.98 -7.51
CA ASP A 585 13.56 24.16 -8.26
C ASP A 585 13.60 22.74 -7.67
N GLY A 586 13.58 21.70 -8.51
CA GLY A 586 13.67 20.31 -8.07
C GLY A 586 12.60 19.42 -8.69
N GLY A 587 12.24 18.34 -7.99
CA GLY A 587 11.32 17.30 -8.49
C GLY A 587 12.00 16.11 -9.16
N ASP A 588 13.29 16.22 -9.48
CA ASP A 588 14.03 15.16 -10.19
C ASP A 588 14.59 14.05 -9.28
N THR A 589 14.64 14.28 -7.97
CA THR A 589 15.25 13.35 -7.00
C THR A 589 14.21 12.86 -6.00
N SER A 590 14.11 11.53 -5.86
CA SER A 590 13.28 10.88 -4.86
C SER A 590 13.79 11.17 -3.45
N VAL A 591 12.87 11.49 -2.53
CA VAL A 591 13.20 11.64 -1.11
C VAL A 591 13.62 10.30 -0.50
N GLU A 592 13.02 9.20 -0.96
CA GLU A 592 13.37 7.85 -0.54
C GLU A 592 14.82 7.53 -0.89
N ASP A 593 15.28 7.84 -2.11
CA ASP A 593 16.67 7.61 -2.52
C ASP A 593 17.65 8.43 -1.68
N THR A 594 17.31 9.69 -1.41
CA THR A 594 18.12 10.58 -0.57
C THR A 594 18.21 10.04 0.86
N TRP A 595 17.09 9.57 1.41
CA TRP A 595 17.03 8.98 2.75
C TRP A 595 17.82 7.68 2.83
N THR A 596 17.58 6.75 1.91
CA THR A 596 18.23 5.43 1.83
C THR A 596 19.74 5.58 1.63
N THR A 597 20.18 6.51 0.78
CA THR A 597 21.61 6.82 0.60
C THR A 597 22.24 7.26 1.93
N TYR A 598 21.60 8.19 2.65
CA TYR A 598 22.12 8.68 3.93
C TYR A 598 22.20 7.58 4.99
N VAL A 599 21.18 6.73 5.12
CA VAL A 599 21.18 5.65 6.12
C VAL A 599 22.18 4.55 5.79
N SER A 600 22.40 4.26 4.50
CA SER A 600 23.33 3.22 4.05
C SER A 600 24.82 3.61 4.18
N ASP A 601 25.15 4.87 4.47
CA ASP A 601 26.53 5.32 4.72
C ASP A 601 27.15 4.79 6.03
N GLY A 602 26.39 4.04 6.85
CA GLY A 602 26.88 3.32 8.04
C GLY A 602 27.20 4.17 9.26
N ASN A 603 27.00 5.49 9.19
CA ASN A 603 27.15 6.44 10.31
C ASN A 603 25.92 7.36 10.48
N ALA A 604 24.76 6.95 9.95
CA ALA A 604 23.56 7.76 10.00
C ALA A 604 23.10 7.97 11.44
N ILE A 605 22.90 9.23 11.80
CA ILE A 605 22.36 9.65 13.09
C ILE A 605 21.05 10.37 12.81
N LEU A 606 19.97 9.88 13.41
CA LEU A 606 18.68 10.56 13.37
C LEU A 606 18.72 11.81 14.25
N ALA A 607 18.17 12.91 13.76
CA ALA A 607 17.97 14.12 14.54
C ALA A 607 16.98 13.88 15.69
N GLU A 608 17.04 14.71 16.74
CA GLU A 608 16.01 14.69 17.78
C GLU A 608 14.74 15.42 17.29
N PRO A 609 13.55 15.04 17.79
CA PRO A 609 12.31 15.73 17.44
C PRO A 609 12.26 17.15 18.01
N GLU A 610 11.53 18.01 17.32
CA GLU A 610 11.22 19.39 17.71
C GLU A 610 9.70 19.58 17.74
N ASP A 611 9.17 20.29 18.74
CA ASP A 611 7.77 20.73 18.77
C ASP A 611 7.54 21.75 17.65
N TYR A 612 6.87 21.32 16.59
CA TYR A 612 6.76 22.11 15.37
C TYR A 612 5.36 22.69 15.15
N ILE A 613 4.36 22.21 15.89
CA ILE A 613 2.96 22.59 15.71
C ILE A 613 2.23 22.67 17.05
N THR A 614 1.34 23.65 17.17
CA THR A 614 0.40 23.76 18.28
C THR A 614 -0.99 24.03 17.72
N LEU A 615 -1.92 23.12 17.99
CA LEU A 615 -3.33 23.23 17.64
C LEU A 615 -4.10 23.89 18.79
N ARG A 616 -4.87 24.95 18.49
CA ARG A 616 -5.63 25.74 19.48
C ARG A 616 -7.12 25.78 19.22
#